data_AF-A0A7M7GG66-F1
#
_entry.id   AF-A0A7M7GG66-F1
#
_cell.length_a   1.000
_cell.length_b   1.000
_cell.length_c   1.000
_cell.angle_alpha   90.00
_cell.angle_beta   90.00
_cell.angle_gamma   90.00
#
_symmetry.space_group_name_H-M   'P 1'
#
loop_
_entity.id
_entity.type
_entity.pdbx_description
1 polymer ?
#
loop_
_entity_poly.entity_id
_entity_poly.type
_entity_poly.pdbx_seq_one_letter_code
_entity_poly.pdbx_strand_id
1 'polypeptide(L)'
;MDLTPLEINQIANLVDINVVRKLGLHLGLAHAEIQRYEKTNNQNPSQCTGTEDMLVAWHRNGGTREMLCRALGVVEQTRLAFRIESGEFRAEPVAAVPVAAVPVAAVPLRPNSTSRVQTTGEPEAALHVQSTNSNSQRPRQGKVAERVNIEYVIPRLAEDINNSCVGKLGQALNFRPAQINRYESTNHMTGRVTVKGTTSMLYDWKSRTSVRVQKEELRAALIQAEMIEIADEHLPLE
;
A
#
# COMPACT_ATOMS: atom_id res chain seq x y z
N MET A 1 20.09 16.83 10.46
CA MET A 1 20.28 15.64 9.61
C MET A 1 19.38 15.77 8.42
N ASP A 2 19.89 15.48 7.22
CA ASP A 2 19.16 15.65 5.96
C ASP A 2 18.14 14.53 5.73
N LEU A 3 17.10 14.83 4.96
CA LEU A 3 16.08 13.87 4.56
C LEU A 3 16.62 13.04 3.40
N THR A 4 16.56 11.71 3.51
CA THR A 4 16.94 10.85 2.38
C THR A 4 15.88 10.91 1.28
N PRO A 5 16.23 10.61 0.00
CA PRO A 5 15.24 10.54 -1.07
C PRO A 5 14.09 9.56 -0.78
N LEU A 6 14.39 8.44 -0.11
CA LEU A 6 13.38 7.47 0.31
C LEU A 6 12.42 8.06 1.35
N GLU A 7 12.95 8.77 2.35
CA GLU A 7 12.13 9.46 3.35
C GLU A 7 11.24 10.52 2.69
N ILE A 8 11.77 11.29 1.73
CA ILE A 8 10.99 12.28 0.99
C ILE A 8 9.83 11.63 0.23
N ASN A 9 10.07 10.52 -0.46
CA ASN A 9 9.04 9.78 -1.16
C ASN A 9 7.96 9.25 -0.20
N GLN A 10 8.36 8.66 0.94
CA GLN A 10 7.42 8.16 1.94
C GLN A 10 6.58 9.28 2.57
N ILE A 11 7.21 10.43 2.86
CA ILE A 11 6.51 11.61 3.38
C ILE A 11 5.53 12.16 2.33
N ALA A 12 5.96 12.28 1.07
CA ALA A 12 5.13 12.80 -0.02
C ALA A 12 3.84 12.00 -0.20
N ASN A 13 3.91 10.67 -0.08
CA ASN A 13 2.75 9.76 -0.14
C ASN A 13 1.75 9.98 1.00
N LEU A 14 2.18 10.58 2.11
CA LEU A 14 1.37 10.81 3.30
C LEU A 14 0.87 12.25 3.43
N VAL A 15 1.43 13.18 2.67
CA VAL A 15 0.98 14.58 2.62
C VAL A 15 -0.35 14.64 1.87
N ASP A 16 -1.36 15.22 2.52
CA ASP A 16 -2.67 15.44 1.90
C ASP A 16 -2.54 16.40 0.70
N ILE A 17 -3.05 15.99 -0.46
CA ILE A 17 -3.04 16.78 -1.70
C ILE A 17 -3.67 18.17 -1.51
N ASN A 18 -4.68 18.29 -0.64
CA ASN A 18 -5.38 19.54 -0.38
C ASN A 18 -4.54 20.53 0.44
N VAL A 19 -3.49 20.06 1.12
CA VAL A 19 -2.58 20.92 1.89
C VAL A 19 -1.31 21.27 1.13
N VAL A 20 -1.07 20.69 -0.05
CA VAL A 20 0.16 20.90 -0.84
C VAL A 20 0.43 22.38 -1.10
N ARG A 21 -0.60 23.15 -1.48
CA ARG A 21 -0.46 24.60 -1.68
C ARG A 21 -0.05 25.32 -0.40
N LYS A 22 -0.78 25.08 0.69
CA LYS A 22 -0.52 25.73 1.98
C LYS A 22 0.87 25.35 2.50
N LEU A 23 1.25 24.08 2.35
CA LEU A 23 2.55 23.55 2.71
C LEU A 23 3.65 24.22 1.89
N GLY A 24 3.53 24.26 0.56
CA GLY A 24 4.50 24.92 -0.31
C GLY A 24 4.73 26.40 0.06
N LEU A 25 3.68 27.13 0.43
CA LEU A 25 3.79 28.51 0.90
C LEU A 25 4.59 28.61 2.22
N HIS A 26 4.33 27.72 3.18
CA HIS A 26 5.08 27.69 4.44
C HIS A 26 6.53 27.18 4.28
N LEU A 27 6.79 26.41 3.23
CA LEU A 27 8.14 26.00 2.83
C LEU A 27 8.89 27.10 2.06
N GLY A 28 8.23 28.22 1.75
CA GLY A 28 8.83 29.38 1.08
C GLY A 28 8.99 29.21 -0.44
N LEU A 29 8.25 28.28 -1.05
CA LEU A 29 8.29 28.06 -2.51
C LEU A 29 7.54 29.16 -3.26
N ALA A 30 7.96 29.44 -4.50
CA ALA A 30 7.28 30.44 -5.32
C ALA A 30 5.90 29.93 -5.76
N HIS A 31 4.93 30.83 -5.86
CA HIS A 31 3.56 30.49 -6.27
C HIS A 31 3.49 29.74 -7.60
N ALA A 32 4.35 30.11 -8.56
CA ALA A 32 4.43 29.47 -9.86
C ALA A 32 4.93 28.01 -9.78
N GLU A 33 5.82 27.69 -8.84
CA GLU A 33 6.31 26.33 -8.61
C GLU A 33 5.22 25.48 -7.97
N ILE A 34 4.57 26.01 -6.93
CA ILE A 34 3.45 25.35 -6.24
C ILE A 34 2.35 24.96 -7.23
N GLN A 35 1.97 25.86 -8.14
CA GLN A 35 0.96 25.57 -9.16
C GLN A 35 1.37 24.44 -10.12
N ARG A 36 2.66 24.31 -10.44
CA ARG A 36 3.15 23.20 -11.27
C ARG A 36 2.99 21.87 -10.54
N TYR A 37 3.38 21.82 -9.26
CA TYR A 37 3.25 20.62 -8.44
C TYR A 37 1.79 20.21 -8.22
N GLU A 38 0.90 21.17 -7.94
CA GLU A 38 -0.55 20.92 -7.87
C GLU A 38 -1.10 20.37 -9.18
N LYS A 39 -0.69 20.94 -10.31
CA LYS A 39 -1.11 20.47 -11.63
C LYS A 39 -0.69 19.01 -11.86
N THR A 40 0.56 18.66 -11.52
CA THR A 40 1.06 17.28 -11.61
C THR A 40 0.24 16.34 -10.72
N ASN A 41 -0.05 16.74 -9.48
CA ASN A 41 -0.87 15.96 -8.57
C ASN A 41 -2.32 15.80 -9.06
N ASN A 42 -2.90 16.81 -9.69
CA ASN A 42 -4.25 16.73 -10.26
C ASN A 42 -4.32 15.84 -11.49
N GLN A 43 -3.24 15.72 -12.27
CA GLN A 43 -3.16 14.83 -13.41
C GLN A 43 -3.12 13.36 -12.98
N ASN A 44 -2.40 13.05 -11.90
CA ASN A 44 -2.28 11.70 -11.34
C ASN A 44 -2.47 11.70 -9.82
N PRO A 45 -3.71 11.78 -9.32
CA PRO A 45 -3.99 11.90 -7.88
C PRO A 45 -3.51 10.73 -7.03
N SER A 46 -3.27 9.57 -7.64
CA SER A 46 -2.78 8.35 -6.98
C SER A 46 -1.27 8.28 -6.82
N GLN A 47 -0.49 9.15 -7.48
CA GLN A 47 0.96 8.99 -7.54
C GLN A 47 1.75 10.03 -6.73
N CYS A 48 1.10 11.04 -6.14
CA CYS A 48 1.70 12.13 -5.33
C CYS A 48 2.99 12.77 -5.89
N THR A 49 3.27 12.58 -7.18
CA THR A 49 4.56 12.91 -7.82
C THR A 49 4.87 14.39 -7.74
N GLY A 50 3.85 15.25 -7.85
CA GLY A 50 4.02 16.69 -7.67
C GLY A 50 4.43 17.04 -6.24
N THR A 51 3.88 16.36 -5.24
CA THR A 51 4.28 16.55 -3.83
C THR A 51 5.70 16.07 -3.57
N GLU A 52 6.09 14.94 -4.15
CA GLU A 52 7.46 14.44 -4.07
C GLU A 52 8.45 15.43 -4.71
N ASP A 53 8.19 15.84 -5.94
CA ASP A 53 9.03 16.81 -6.67
C ASP A 53 9.15 18.13 -5.91
N MET A 54 8.06 18.60 -5.30
CA MET A 54 8.04 19.79 -4.45
C MET A 54 8.99 19.65 -3.27
N LEU A 55 8.91 18.54 -2.53
CA LEU A 55 9.74 18.30 -1.36
C LEU A 55 11.21 18.08 -1.74
N VAL A 56 11.49 17.40 -2.86
CA VAL A 56 12.85 17.24 -3.39
C VAL A 56 13.46 18.59 -3.78
N ALA A 57 12.72 19.42 -4.52
CA ALA A 57 13.19 20.75 -4.93
C ALA A 57 13.46 21.65 -3.72
N TRP A 58 12.52 21.67 -2.77
CA TRP A 58 12.68 22.39 -1.52
C TRP A 58 13.90 21.91 -0.70
N HIS A 59 14.11 20.60 -0.60
CA HIS A 59 15.24 20.03 0.13
C HIS A 59 16.58 20.40 -0.53
N ARG A 60 16.66 20.35 -1.87
CA ARG A 60 17.85 20.78 -2.64
C ARG A 60 18.21 22.25 -2.41
N ASN A 61 17.23 23.09 -2.08
CA ASN A 61 17.42 24.50 -1.74
C ASN A 61 17.75 24.73 -0.26
N GLY A 62 18.18 23.69 0.47
CA GLY A 62 18.60 23.78 1.87
C GLY A 62 17.47 23.57 2.88
N GLY A 63 16.31 23.08 2.45
CA GLY A 63 15.22 22.70 3.33
C GLY A 63 15.63 21.60 4.31
N THR A 64 15.37 21.77 5.61
CA THR A 64 15.75 20.80 6.66
C THR A 64 14.54 20.10 7.27
N ARG A 65 14.72 18.89 7.80
CA ARG A 65 13.66 18.13 8.49
C ARG A 65 12.86 19.00 9.48
N GLU A 66 13.55 19.79 10.29
CA GLU A 66 12.93 20.67 11.29
C GLU A 66 12.00 21.71 10.66
N MET A 67 12.40 22.31 9.54
CA MET A 67 11.57 23.25 8.78
C MET A 67 10.33 22.55 8.21
N LEU A 68 10.47 21.32 7.72
CA LEU A 68 9.34 20.52 7.24
C LEU A 68 8.35 20.21 8.37
N CYS A 69 8.85 19.76 9.53
CA CYS A 69 8.00 19.48 10.69
C CYS A 69 7.23 20.73 11.16
N ARG A 70 7.89 21.89 11.22
CA ARG A 70 7.23 23.16 11.55
C ARG A 70 6.15 23.50 10.53
N ALA A 71 6.45 23.42 9.23
CA ALA A 71 5.49 23.72 8.17
C ALA A 71 4.28 22.76 8.22
N LEU A 72 4.52 21.46 8.45
CA LEU A 72 3.48 20.44 8.63
C LEU A 72 2.60 20.71 9.85
N GLY A 73 3.17 21.19 10.95
CA GLY A 73 2.41 21.63 12.13
C GLY A 73 1.45 22.78 11.81
N VAL A 74 1.90 23.78 11.04
CA VAL A 74 1.06 24.94 10.65
C VAL A 74 -0.06 24.56 9.68
N VAL A 75 0.15 23.53 8.86
CA VAL A 75 -0.91 23.01 7.96
C VAL A 75 -1.75 21.90 8.57
N GLU A 76 -1.72 21.75 9.90
CA GLU A 76 -2.54 20.78 10.66
C GLU A 76 -2.27 19.31 10.29
N GLN A 77 -1.06 19.03 9.78
CA GLN A 77 -0.53 17.69 9.56
C GLN A 77 0.32 17.25 10.76
N THR A 78 -0.13 17.54 11.97
CA THR A 78 0.62 17.37 13.22
C THR A 78 1.01 15.91 13.47
N ARG A 79 0.15 14.96 13.08
CA ARG A 79 0.46 13.54 13.17
C ARG A 79 1.62 13.16 12.25
N LEU A 80 1.67 13.70 11.03
CA LEU A 80 2.78 13.44 10.10
C LEU A 80 4.07 14.10 10.60
N ALA A 81 3.99 15.33 11.12
CA ALA A 81 5.13 15.99 11.75
C ALA A 81 5.73 15.14 12.90
N PHE A 82 4.87 14.63 13.79
CA PHE A 82 5.30 13.77 14.89
C PHE A 82 6.00 12.48 14.41
N ARG A 83 5.48 11.84 13.35
CA ARG A 83 6.10 10.64 12.75
C ARG A 83 7.47 10.91 12.14
N ILE A 84 7.66 12.10 11.57
CA ILE A 84 8.96 12.53 11.03
C ILE A 84 9.95 12.80 12.18
N GLU A 85 9.49 13.43 13.26
CA GLU A 85 10.30 13.71 14.46
C GLU A 85 10.69 12.41 15.19
N SER A 86 9.77 11.46 15.30
CA SER A 86 10.03 10.15 15.91
C SER A 86 10.97 9.26 15.09
N GLY A 87 11.33 9.69 13.87
CA GLY A 87 12.23 8.94 13.00
C GLY A 87 11.59 7.71 12.39
N GLU A 88 10.25 7.64 12.27
CA GLU A 88 9.53 6.47 11.75
C GLU A 88 9.96 6.12 10.31
N PHE A 89 10.35 7.12 9.53
CA PHE A 89 10.80 6.96 8.15
C PHE A 89 12.29 6.63 8.02
N ARG A 90 13.03 6.63 9.13
CA ARG A 90 14.47 6.43 9.10
C ARG A 90 14.74 4.97 8.79
N ALA A 91 15.50 4.72 7.73
CA ALA A 91 16.06 3.39 7.51
C ALA A 91 16.99 3.05 8.69
N GLU A 92 16.73 1.91 9.34
CA GLU A 92 17.63 1.33 10.34
C GLU A 92 19.05 1.31 9.76
N PRO A 93 20.07 1.77 10.50
CA PRO A 93 21.45 1.57 10.07
C PRO A 93 21.67 0.06 10.00
N VAL A 94 21.89 -0.46 8.80
CA VAL A 94 22.29 -1.86 8.59
C VAL A 94 23.57 -2.05 9.41
N ALA A 95 23.44 -2.66 10.59
CA ALA A 95 24.57 -3.06 11.39
C ALA A 95 25.47 -3.90 10.48
N ALA A 96 26.71 -3.43 10.29
CA ALA A 96 27.69 -4.14 9.50
C ALA A 96 27.83 -5.56 10.04
N VAL A 97 27.31 -6.53 9.30
CA VAL A 97 27.58 -7.94 9.56
C VAL A 97 29.09 -8.12 9.34
N PRO A 98 29.87 -8.56 10.34
CA PRO A 98 31.29 -8.80 10.13
C PRO A 98 31.42 -9.96 9.13
N VAL A 99 32.03 -9.66 7.98
CA VAL A 99 32.39 -10.64 6.96
C VAL A 99 33.45 -11.56 7.57
N ALA A 100 33.02 -12.71 8.07
CA ALA A 100 33.92 -13.81 8.39
C ALA A 100 34.48 -14.34 7.06
N ALA A 101 35.79 -14.16 6.87
CA ALA A 101 36.54 -14.67 5.75
C ALA A 101 36.42 -16.20 5.66
N VAL A 102 35.93 -16.70 4.53
CA VAL A 102 36.07 -18.11 4.15
C VAL A 102 37.18 -18.19 3.10
N PRO A 103 38.23 -19.00 3.31
CA PRO A 103 39.38 -19.04 2.41
C PRO A 103 39.08 -19.79 1.11
N VAL A 104 39.73 -19.29 0.06
CA VAL A 104 39.72 -19.76 -1.32
C VAL A 104 40.50 -21.08 -1.46
N ALA A 105 39.90 -22.06 -2.12
CA ALA A 105 40.58 -23.13 -2.85
C ALA A 105 39.75 -23.39 -4.13
N ALA A 106 40.13 -22.81 -5.28
CA ALA A 106 41.09 -23.32 -6.28
C ALA A 106 40.60 -24.59 -7.01
N VAL A 107 40.03 -24.47 -8.23
CA VAL A 107 40.67 -24.80 -9.55
C VAL A 107 39.95 -26.03 -10.17
N PRO A 108 39.87 -26.30 -11.51
CA PRO A 108 40.01 -25.50 -12.74
C PRO A 108 38.85 -25.64 -13.78
N LEU A 109 39.06 -24.93 -14.90
CA LEU A 109 38.32 -24.68 -16.14
C LEU A 109 38.11 -25.85 -17.15
N ARG A 110 36.96 -25.76 -17.87
CA ARG A 110 36.71 -25.92 -19.36
C ARG A 110 36.72 -27.34 -20.00
N PRO A 111 36.23 -27.52 -21.27
CA PRO A 111 35.12 -26.87 -22.01
C PRO A 111 34.28 -27.82 -22.93
N ASN A 112 33.19 -27.27 -23.49
CA ASN A 112 32.61 -27.43 -24.85
C ASN A 112 32.02 -28.76 -25.43
N SER A 113 30.85 -28.54 -26.08
CA SER A 113 30.47 -28.98 -27.45
C SER A 113 29.55 -30.20 -27.68
N THR A 114 28.30 -29.85 -28.06
CA THR A 114 27.57 -30.17 -29.32
C THR A 114 27.00 -31.58 -29.62
N SER A 115 25.76 -31.53 -30.15
CA SER A 115 25.01 -32.47 -31.04
C SER A 115 24.05 -33.47 -30.35
N ARG A 116 22.73 -33.33 -30.54
CA ARG A 116 21.84 -33.78 -31.68
C ARG A 116 21.52 -35.28 -31.51
N VAL A 117 20.26 -35.72 -31.40
CA VAL A 117 19.34 -36.09 -32.51
C VAL A 117 17.95 -36.45 -31.91
N GLN A 118 16.89 -35.95 -32.57
CA GLN A 118 15.55 -36.48 -32.95
C GLN A 118 14.94 -37.66 -32.13
N THR A 119 13.63 -37.85 -32.00
CA THR A 119 12.54 -37.88 -33.02
C THR A 119 11.24 -38.07 -32.22
N THR A 120 10.21 -37.23 -32.39
CA THR A 120 8.99 -37.49 -33.19
C THR A 120 7.98 -38.43 -32.53
N GLY A 121 6.76 -37.92 -32.32
CA GLY A 121 5.60 -38.73 -31.93
C GLY A 121 4.43 -37.93 -31.35
N GLU A 122 3.92 -36.95 -32.09
CA GLU A 122 2.52 -36.49 -32.03
C GLU A 122 1.65 -37.46 -32.87
N PRO A 123 0.29 -37.37 -32.94
CA PRO A 123 -0.63 -36.43 -32.30
C PRO A 123 -1.97 -37.03 -31.80
N GLU A 124 -2.83 -36.15 -31.24
CA GLU A 124 -4.29 -36.00 -31.43
C GLU A 124 -5.24 -37.21 -31.30
N ALA A 125 -6.51 -37.12 -30.90
CA ALA A 125 -7.44 -36.10 -30.41
C ALA A 125 -8.74 -36.87 -30.10
N ALA A 126 -9.57 -36.41 -29.16
CA ALA A 126 -11.04 -36.47 -29.28
C ALA A 126 -11.73 -35.96 -28.01
N LEU A 127 -12.44 -34.84 -28.20
CA LEU A 127 -13.73 -34.42 -27.61
C LEU A 127 -14.52 -35.50 -26.83
N HIS A 128 -15.17 -35.12 -25.70
CA HIS A 128 -16.60 -34.74 -25.64
C HIS A 128 -17.20 -34.84 -24.19
N VAL A 129 -18.13 -33.91 -23.88
CA VAL A 129 -19.27 -33.91 -22.92
C VAL A 129 -19.13 -33.71 -21.40
N GLN A 130 -19.73 -32.57 -20.99
CA GLN A 130 -20.57 -32.22 -19.82
C GLN A 130 -20.98 -33.32 -18.81
N SER A 131 -20.96 -33.00 -17.50
CA SER A 131 -22.18 -32.91 -16.64
C SER A 131 -21.89 -32.96 -15.14
N THR A 132 -22.57 -32.05 -14.41
CA THR A 132 -23.16 -32.16 -13.06
C THR A 132 -22.42 -32.89 -11.94
N ASN A 133 -22.14 -32.23 -10.81
CA ASN A 133 -23.04 -32.21 -9.63
C ASN A 133 -22.40 -31.61 -8.39
N SER A 134 -23.26 -31.04 -7.56
CA SER A 134 -23.01 -30.46 -6.26
C SER A 134 -22.58 -31.48 -5.18
N ASN A 135 -21.85 -30.95 -4.21
CA ASN A 135 -21.84 -31.31 -2.79
C ASN A 135 -21.15 -32.63 -2.36
N SER A 136 -19.98 -32.51 -1.71
CA SER A 136 -19.79 -33.00 -0.33
C SER A 136 -18.34 -32.87 0.16
N GLN A 137 -18.24 -32.42 1.42
CA GLN A 137 -17.22 -32.79 2.41
C GLN A 137 -15.79 -32.23 2.26
N ARG A 138 -15.66 -31.04 2.87
CA ARG A 138 -14.50 -30.53 3.59
C ARG A 138 -13.65 -31.63 4.27
N PRO A 139 -12.37 -31.78 3.93
CA PRO A 139 -11.41 -32.40 4.84
C PRO A 139 -11.11 -31.39 5.95
N ARG A 140 -11.50 -31.74 7.19
CA ARG A 140 -10.98 -31.12 8.40
C ARG A 140 -9.51 -31.51 8.53
N GLN A 141 -8.62 -30.66 8.06
CA GLN A 141 -7.21 -30.71 8.42
C GLN A 141 -6.94 -29.64 9.47
N GLY A 142 -6.27 -30.05 10.55
CA GLY A 142 -6.05 -29.25 11.75
C GLY A 142 -5.45 -27.89 11.42
N LYS A 143 -6.12 -26.84 11.92
CA LYS A 143 -5.60 -25.47 11.88
C LYS A 143 -4.35 -25.41 12.75
N VAL A 144 -3.18 -25.54 12.13
CA VAL A 144 -2.07 -24.68 12.51
C VAL A 144 -2.58 -23.26 12.26
N ALA A 145 -2.54 -22.39 13.26
CA ALA A 145 -3.00 -21.01 13.14
C ALA A 145 -2.15 -20.31 12.08
N GLU A 146 -2.60 -20.38 10.83
CA GLU A 146 -1.99 -19.71 9.71
C GLU A 146 -2.23 -18.22 9.93
N ARG A 147 -1.13 -17.49 10.18
CA ARG A 147 -1.18 -16.04 10.36
C ARG A 147 -1.87 -15.44 9.15
N VAL A 148 -3.04 -14.86 9.38
CA VAL A 148 -3.86 -14.26 8.32
C VAL A 148 -3.06 -13.15 7.65
N ASN A 149 -2.69 -13.35 6.38
CA ASN A 149 -2.01 -12.33 5.60
C ASN A 149 -3.03 -11.36 4.99
N ILE A 150 -3.03 -10.14 5.51
CA ILE A 150 -3.97 -9.07 5.14
C ILE A 150 -3.95 -8.76 3.63
N GLU A 151 -2.82 -8.95 2.96
CA GLU A 151 -2.73 -8.75 1.51
C GLU A 151 -3.69 -9.63 0.71
N TYR A 152 -3.81 -10.90 1.12
CA TYR A 152 -4.68 -11.85 0.42
C TYR A 152 -6.14 -11.75 0.88
N VAL A 153 -6.39 -11.15 2.05
CA VAL A 153 -7.74 -10.95 2.58
C VAL A 153 -8.44 -9.75 1.95
N ILE A 154 -7.72 -8.65 1.68
CA ILE A 154 -8.33 -7.40 1.18
C ILE A 154 -9.24 -7.59 -0.05
N PRO A 155 -8.87 -8.35 -1.10
CA PRO A 155 -9.74 -8.52 -2.26
C PRO A 155 -11.06 -9.20 -1.92
N ARG A 156 -11.03 -10.28 -1.13
CA ARG A 156 -12.23 -11.04 -0.73
C ARG A 156 -13.09 -10.24 0.23
N LEU A 157 -12.45 -9.59 1.20
CA LEU A 157 -13.11 -8.70 2.14
C LEU A 157 -13.84 -7.56 1.41
N ALA A 158 -13.23 -6.98 0.37
CA ALA A 158 -13.86 -5.93 -0.43
C ALA A 158 -15.08 -6.43 -1.23
N GLU A 159 -15.09 -7.70 -1.64
CA GLU A 159 -16.23 -8.34 -2.31
C GLU A 159 -17.43 -8.52 -1.36
N ASP A 160 -17.17 -8.86 -0.09
CA ASP A 160 -18.21 -9.12 0.89
C ASP A 160 -18.73 -7.84 1.59
N ILE A 161 -17.97 -6.73 1.52
CA ILE A 161 -18.43 -5.44 2.03
C ILE A 161 -19.47 -4.82 1.08
N ASN A 162 -20.70 -4.68 1.60
CA ASN A 162 -21.73 -3.91 0.93
C ASN A 162 -21.35 -2.44 0.77
N ASN A 163 -21.65 -1.87 -0.40
CA ASN A 163 -21.36 -0.46 -0.71
C ASN A 163 -21.93 0.54 0.30
N SER A 164 -23.10 0.25 0.87
CA SER A 164 -23.74 1.09 1.90
C SER A 164 -22.95 1.15 3.21
N CYS A 165 -22.05 0.20 3.46
CA CYS A 165 -21.21 0.15 4.65
C CYS A 165 -19.84 0.82 4.46
N VAL A 166 -19.47 1.19 3.23
CA VAL A 166 -18.17 1.81 2.91
C VAL A 166 -17.98 3.12 3.67
N GLY A 167 -19.03 3.94 3.78
CA GLY A 167 -19.05 5.14 4.61
C GLY A 167 -18.66 4.90 6.07
N LYS A 168 -19.33 3.96 6.73
CA LYS A 168 -19.09 3.60 8.13
C LYS A 168 -17.69 3.02 8.33
N LEU A 169 -17.29 2.10 7.44
CA LEU A 169 -15.95 1.50 7.49
C LEU A 169 -14.86 2.54 7.27
N GLY A 170 -15.03 3.43 6.30
CA GLY A 170 -14.10 4.51 6.02
C GLY A 170 -13.90 5.41 7.24
N GLN A 171 -14.97 5.76 7.94
CA GLN A 171 -14.89 6.52 9.19
C GLN A 171 -14.15 5.76 10.28
N ALA A 172 -14.46 4.46 10.48
CA ALA A 172 -13.78 3.62 11.47
C ALA A 172 -12.27 3.45 11.17
N LEU A 173 -11.89 3.41 9.90
CA LEU A 173 -10.50 3.41 9.43
C LEU A 173 -9.85 4.81 9.43
N ASN A 174 -10.53 5.83 9.98
CA ASN A 174 -10.09 7.22 10.08
C ASN A 174 -9.84 7.92 8.73
N PHE A 175 -10.60 7.58 7.69
CA PHE A 175 -10.63 8.36 6.46
C PHE A 175 -11.49 9.62 6.62
N ARG A 176 -11.11 10.69 5.91
CA ARG A 176 -11.90 11.92 5.85
C ARG A 176 -13.12 11.72 4.94
N PRO A 177 -14.25 12.43 5.19
CA PRO A 177 -15.46 12.32 4.35
C PRO A 177 -15.20 12.48 2.84
N ALA A 178 -14.31 13.39 2.44
CA ALA A 178 -13.95 13.57 1.03
C ALA A 178 -13.25 12.34 0.42
N GLN A 179 -12.41 11.64 1.19
CA GLN A 179 -11.76 10.42 0.72
C GLN A 179 -12.78 9.28 0.60
N ILE A 180 -13.66 9.15 1.59
CA ILE A 180 -14.75 8.17 1.59
C ILE A 180 -15.65 8.39 0.36
N ASN A 181 -16.11 9.61 0.12
CA ASN A 181 -16.91 9.96 -1.05
C ASN A 181 -16.21 9.60 -2.37
N ARG A 182 -14.88 9.74 -2.44
CA ARG A 182 -14.10 9.34 -3.62
C ARG A 182 -14.13 7.82 -3.83
N TYR A 183 -13.95 7.03 -2.77
CA TYR A 183 -14.03 5.56 -2.86
C TYR A 183 -15.44 5.10 -3.21
N GLU A 184 -16.47 5.67 -2.58
CA GLU A 184 -17.87 5.38 -2.92
C GLU A 184 -18.17 5.76 -4.37
N SER A 185 -17.79 6.95 -4.82
CA SER A 185 -17.96 7.39 -6.21
C SER A 185 -17.27 6.44 -7.20
N THR A 186 -16.08 5.95 -6.85
CA THR A 186 -15.33 4.98 -7.65
C THR A 186 -16.12 3.67 -7.80
N ASN A 187 -16.82 3.24 -6.75
CA ASN A 187 -17.68 2.06 -6.81
C ASN A 187 -18.87 2.23 -7.75
N HIS A 188 -19.31 3.47 -8.04
CA HIS A 188 -20.47 3.77 -8.89
C HIS A 188 -20.14 4.29 -10.30
N MET A 189 -18.85 4.45 -10.64
CA MET A 189 -18.40 5.27 -11.78
C MET A 189 -18.79 4.73 -13.18
N THR A 190 -19.17 3.46 -13.32
CA THR A 190 -19.41 2.82 -14.63
C THR A 190 -20.86 2.38 -14.84
N GLY A 191 -21.81 2.91 -14.07
CA GLY A 191 -23.22 2.50 -14.13
C GLY A 191 -23.49 1.10 -13.56
N ARG A 192 -22.45 0.40 -13.10
CA ARG A 192 -22.52 -0.83 -12.30
C ARG A 192 -21.84 -0.58 -10.97
N VAL A 193 -22.39 -1.15 -9.91
CA VAL A 193 -21.74 -1.18 -8.60
C VAL A 193 -20.53 -2.11 -8.69
N THR A 194 -19.34 -1.59 -8.39
CA THR A 194 -18.08 -2.33 -8.34
C THR A 194 -17.47 -2.20 -6.94
N VAL A 195 -16.50 -3.05 -6.63
CA VAL A 195 -15.78 -3.01 -5.34
C VAL A 195 -14.43 -2.28 -5.42
N LYS A 196 -14.10 -1.67 -6.57
CA LYS A 196 -12.77 -1.08 -6.85
C LYS A 196 -12.36 0.00 -5.85
N GLY A 197 -13.29 0.87 -5.50
CA GLY A 197 -13.11 1.91 -4.49
C GLY A 197 -12.95 1.33 -3.09
N THR A 198 -13.74 0.31 -2.72
CA THR A 198 -13.59 -0.42 -1.45
C THR A 198 -12.23 -1.08 -1.34
N THR A 199 -11.79 -1.79 -2.39
CA THR A 199 -10.47 -2.40 -2.46
C THR A 199 -9.36 -1.34 -2.34
N SER A 200 -9.49 -0.22 -3.04
CA SER A 200 -8.52 0.88 -2.97
C SER A 200 -8.46 1.49 -1.57
N MET A 201 -9.61 1.69 -0.92
CA MET A 201 -9.70 2.17 0.46
C MET A 201 -8.94 1.24 1.42
N LEU A 202 -9.14 -0.07 1.29
CA LEU A 202 -8.46 -1.03 2.16
C LEU A 202 -6.95 -1.07 1.93
N TYR A 203 -6.47 -0.95 0.69
CA TYR A 203 -5.04 -0.86 0.40
C TYR A 203 -4.42 0.47 0.88
N ASP A 204 -5.13 1.58 0.72
CA ASP A 204 -4.70 2.90 1.23
C ASP A 204 -4.67 2.94 2.77
N TRP A 205 -5.53 2.16 3.43
CA TRP A 205 -5.44 1.95 4.87
C TRP A 205 -4.29 1.02 5.26
N LYS A 206 -4.08 -0.08 4.54
CA LYS A 206 -2.98 -1.01 4.78
C LYS A 206 -1.62 -0.29 4.69
N SER A 207 -1.42 0.55 3.67
CA SER A 207 -0.15 1.24 3.44
C SER A 207 0.24 2.23 4.55
N ARG A 208 -0.73 2.77 5.29
CA ARG A 208 -0.50 3.69 6.42
C ARG A 208 -0.49 3.01 7.79
N THR A 209 -0.71 1.70 7.85
CA THR A 209 -0.89 0.95 9.10
C THR A 209 0.25 -0.06 9.27
N SER A 210 0.83 -0.13 10.48
CA SER A 210 1.92 -1.05 10.75
C SER A 210 1.48 -2.52 10.60
N VAL A 211 2.26 -3.33 9.89
CA VAL A 211 1.98 -4.76 9.62
C VAL A 211 1.66 -5.53 10.90
N ARG A 212 2.26 -5.15 12.03
CA ARG A 212 2.07 -5.80 13.33
C ARG A 212 0.65 -5.66 13.88
N VAL A 213 -0.06 -4.59 13.52
CA VAL A 213 -1.39 -4.25 14.07
C VAL A 213 -2.49 -4.29 13.01
N GLN A 214 -2.17 -4.46 11.72
CA GLN A 214 -3.15 -4.45 10.63
C GLN A 214 -4.33 -5.41 10.88
N LYS A 215 -4.07 -6.67 11.30
CA LYS A 215 -5.15 -7.63 11.58
C LYS A 215 -6.10 -7.12 12.67
N GLU A 216 -5.54 -6.67 13.78
CA GLU A 216 -6.29 -6.21 14.95
C GLU A 216 -7.08 -4.93 14.65
N GLU A 217 -6.45 -3.94 14.02
CA GLU A 217 -7.08 -2.67 13.67
C GLU A 217 -8.16 -2.84 12.60
N LEU A 218 -7.92 -3.65 11.56
CA LEU A 218 -8.94 -3.89 10.53
C LEU A 218 -10.16 -4.60 11.12
N ARG A 219 -9.93 -5.58 11.99
CA ARG A 219 -11.02 -6.28 12.69
C ARG A 219 -11.80 -5.32 13.58
N ALA A 220 -11.11 -4.51 14.37
CA ALA A 220 -11.75 -3.51 15.22
C ALA A 220 -12.59 -2.51 14.41
N ALA A 221 -12.08 -2.05 13.27
CA ALA A 221 -12.80 -1.14 12.39
C ALA A 221 -14.05 -1.77 11.76
N LEU A 222 -13.98 -3.05 11.35
CA LEU A 222 -15.16 -3.78 10.86
C LEU A 222 -16.23 -3.91 11.94
N ILE A 223 -15.83 -4.21 13.18
CA ILE A 223 -16.76 -4.28 14.33
C ILE A 223 -17.38 -2.91 14.62
N GLN A 224 -16.56 -1.85 14.63
CA GLN A 224 -17.04 -0.48 14.82
C GLN A 224 -18.02 -0.04 13.71
N ALA A 225 -17.84 -0.56 12.50
CA ALA A 225 -18.75 -0.36 11.38
C ALA A 225 -19.92 -1.37 11.33
N GLU A 226 -20.16 -2.13 12.40
CA GLU A 226 -21.25 -3.09 12.59
C GLU A 226 -21.20 -4.31 11.64
N MET A 227 -20.01 -4.64 11.11
CA MET A 227 -19.77 -5.78 10.19
C MET A 227 -19.10 -6.95 10.92
N ILE A 228 -19.71 -7.40 12.02
CA ILE A 228 -19.13 -8.42 12.93
C ILE A 228 -18.94 -9.77 12.22
N GLU A 229 -19.94 -10.22 11.46
CA GLU A 229 -19.89 -11.50 10.74
C GLU A 229 -18.76 -11.54 9.71
N ILE A 230 -18.60 -10.44 8.94
CA ILE A 230 -17.50 -10.27 7.98
C ILE A 230 -16.15 -10.27 8.70
N ALA A 231 -16.06 -9.63 9.86
CA ALA A 231 -14.85 -9.60 10.66
C ALA A 231 -14.46 -11.01 11.15
N ASP A 232 -15.41 -11.81 11.61
CA ASP A 232 -15.15 -13.17 12.10
C ASP A 232 -14.83 -14.16 10.97
N GLU A 233 -15.42 -13.98 9.79
CA GLU A 233 -15.15 -14.80 8.60
C GLU A 233 -13.74 -14.57 8.05
N HIS A 234 -13.35 -13.30 7.88
CA HIS A 234 -12.10 -12.93 7.21
C HIS A 234 -10.93 -12.75 8.17
N LEU A 235 -11.19 -12.38 9.43
CA LEU A 235 -10.19 -12.03 10.44
C LEU A 235 -10.50 -12.71 11.79
N PRO A 236 -10.51 -14.06 11.85
CA PRO A 236 -10.83 -14.78 13.07
C PRO A 236 -9.84 -14.45 14.20
N LEU A 237 -10.38 -14.34 15.42
CA LEU A 237 -9.59 -14.33 16.65
C LEU A 237 -8.77 -15.63 16.71
N GLU A 238 -7.47 -15.49 16.95
CA GLU A 238 -6.56 -16.62 17.22
C GLU A 238 -6.65 -17.07 18.67
#